data_AF-A0A086W9A7-F1
#
_entry.id   AF-A0A086W9A7-F1
#
_cell.length_a   1.000
_cell.length_b   1.000
_cell.length_c   1.000
_cell.angle_alpha   90.00
_cell.angle_beta   90.00
_cell.angle_gamma   90.00
#
_symmetry.space_group_name_H-M   'P 1'
#
loop_
_entity.id
_entity.type
_entity.pdbx_description
1 polymer ?
#
loop_
_entity_poly.entity_id
_entity_poly.type
_entity_poly.pdbx_seq_one_letter_code
_entity_poly.pdbx_strand_id
1 'polypeptide(L)'
;MDLSITTLALLVLTPLLVWRVYNRIKARMVRQRSIVSRHYTGVLVFGAMILVPAAQLLDNPFNLGALAIGTAFGIGWSVWGLKRTRFEDTQQGYYFTPPARLGILMAMILVARILYLGVEIYANQGKGIPAPRLTDEPLTMLCAGLTAGYFGLYSAGLLRWRRQVRKAIDLA
;
A
#
# COMPACT_ATOMS: atom_id res chain seq x y z
N MET A 1 -4.93 29.14 -24.35
CA MET A 1 -5.32 27.81 -23.85
C MET A 1 -6.65 27.98 -23.15
N ASP A 2 -7.74 27.56 -23.79
CA ASP A 2 -9.07 27.64 -23.17
C ASP A 2 -9.17 26.58 -22.08
N LEU A 3 -9.31 27.00 -20.83
CA LEU A 3 -9.55 26.07 -19.72
C LEU A 3 -10.99 25.56 -19.81
N SER A 4 -11.15 24.31 -20.24
CA SER A 4 -12.45 23.66 -20.17
C SER A 4 -12.92 23.52 -18.71
N ILE A 5 -14.23 23.54 -18.47
CA ILE A 5 -14.84 23.29 -17.15
C ILE A 5 -14.31 21.98 -16.55
N THR A 6 -14.11 20.98 -17.39
CA THR A 6 -13.50 19.70 -17.03
C THR A 6 -12.07 19.86 -16.51
N THR A 7 -11.22 20.62 -17.19
CA THR A 7 -9.84 20.88 -16.77
C THR A 7 -9.81 21.62 -15.44
N LEU A 8 -10.69 22.61 -15.25
CA LEU A 8 -10.87 23.32 -13.98
C LEU A 8 -11.32 22.36 -12.87
N ALA A 9 -12.29 21.48 -13.15
CA ALA A 9 -12.76 20.49 -12.19
C ALA A 9 -11.64 19.54 -11.76
N LEU A 10 -10.83 19.02 -12.70
CA LEU A 10 -9.69 18.16 -12.36
C LEU A 10 -8.62 18.90 -11.54
N LEU A 11 -8.31 20.14 -11.88
CA LEU A 11 -7.34 20.97 -11.15
C LEU A 11 -7.76 21.22 -9.70
N VAL A 12 -9.06 21.34 -9.43
CA VAL A 12 -9.59 21.56 -8.07
C VAL A 12 -9.83 20.24 -7.32
N LEU A 13 -10.45 19.26 -7.96
CA LEU A 13 -10.85 18.01 -7.31
C LEU A 13 -9.66 17.10 -7.00
N THR A 14 -8.63 17.08 -7.84
CA THR A 14 -7.43 16.23 -7.62
C THR A 14 -6.70 16.57 -6.32
N PRO A 15 -6.28 17.82 -6.05
CA PRO A 15 -5.60 18.16 -4.79
C PRO A 15 -6.52 17.97 -3.57
N LEU A 16 -7.82 18.23 -3.69
CA LEU A 16 -8.80 17.96 -2.62
C LEU A 16 -8.89 16.46 -2.30
N LEU A 17 -8.92 15.62 -3.33
CA LEU A 17 -8.93 14.16 -3.19
C LEU A 17 -7.63 13.66 -2.55
N VAL A 18 -6.47 14.14 -3.02
CA VAL A 18 -5.15 13.83 -2.44
C VAL A 18 -5.11 14.21 -0.97
N TRP A 19 -5.55 15.42 -0.62
CA TRP A 19 -5.61 15.88 0.77
C TRP A 19 -6.50 15.00 1.64
N ARG A 20 -7.69 14.64 1.15
CA ARG A 20 -8.63 13.77 1.86
C ARG A 20 -8.06 12.37 2.07
N VAL A 21 -7.42 11.79 1.06
CA VAL A 21 -6.77 10.48 1.15
C VAL A 21 -5.59 10.53 2.12
N TYR A 22 -4.73 11.54 2.02
CA TYR A 22 -3.61 11.75 2.93
C TYR A 22 -4.08 11.83 4.39
N ASN A 23 -5.10 12.65 4.68
CA ASN A 23 -5.62 12.79 6.04
C ASN A 23 -6.24 11.50 6.56
N ARG A 24 -6.94 10.75 5.71
CA ARG A 24 -7.50 9.45 6.06
C ARG A 24 -6.40 8.44 6.41
N ILE A 25 -5.34 8.37 5.61
CA ILE A 25 -4.21 7.46 5.88
C ILE A 25 -3.49 7.91 7.15
N LYS A 26 -3.21 9.21 7.30
CA LYS A 26 -2.57 9.76 8.50
C LYS A 26 -3.33 9.43 9.77
N ALA A 27 -4.66 9.55 9.76
CA ALA A 27 -5.51 9.18 10.89
C ALA A 27 -5.45 7.67 11.23
N ARG A 28 -5.06 6.80 10.30
CA ARG A 28 -4.84 5.36 10.55
C ARG A 28 -3.44 5.03 11.09
N MET A 29 -2.50 5.97 11.04
CA MET A 29 -1.12 5.77 11.51
C MET A 29 -0.91 6.15 12.97
N VAL A 30 -1.98 6.51 13.70
CA VAL A 30 -1.94 6.75 15.14
C VAL A 30 -1.89 5.43 15.91
N ARG A 31 -1.78 5.53 17.25
CA ARG A 31 -1.87 4.37 18.15
C ARG A 31 -3.14 3.57 17.86
N GLN A 32 -2.96 2.29 17.60
CA GLN A 32 -4.04 1.41 17.18
C GLN A 32 -4.01 0.10 17.94
N ARG A 33 -5.20 -0.44 18.22
CA ARG A 33 -5.36 -1.74 18.85
C ARG A 33 -4.97 -2.83 17.86
N SER A 34 -4.11 -3.74 18.28
CA SER A 34 -3.69 -4.90 17.50
C SER A 34 -4.78 -5.96 17.52
N ILE A 35 -5.43 -6.15 16.37
CA ILE A 35 -6.48 -7.15 16.16
C ILE A 35 -5.96 -8.16 15.15
N VAL A 36 -5.79 -9.41 15.59
CA VAL A 36 -5.11 -10.48 14.82
C VAL A 36 -5.75 -10.71 13.45
N SER A 37 -7.09 -10.72 13.36
CA SER A 37 -7.80 -10.90 12.09
C SER A 37 -7.48 -9.82 11.05
N ARG A 38 -7.26 -8.57 11.48
CA ARG A 38 -6.87 -7.47 10.58
C ARG A 38 -5.48 -7.70 10.00
N HIS A 39 -4.56 -8.27 10.78
CA HIS A 39 -3.21 -8.54 10.30
C HIS A 39 -3.19 -9.71 9.31
N TYR A 40 -4.00 -10.76 9.54
CA TYR A 40 -4.21 -11.81 8.54
C TYR A 40 -4.81 -11.25 7.24
N THR A 41 -5.83 -10.41 7.36
CA THR A 41 -6.43 -9.73 6.19
C THR A 41 -5.37 -8.93 5.43
N GLY A 42 -4.50 -8.20 6.14
CA GLY A 42 -3.38 -7.47 5.53
C GLY A 42 -2.43 -8.40 4.76
N VAL A 43 -1.99 -9.50 5.37
CA VAL A 43 -1.11 -10.47 4.69
C VAL A 43 -1.77 -11.05 3.44
N LEU A 44 -3.05 -11.42 3.51
CA LEU A 44 -3.77 -12.00 2.38
C LEU A 44 -3.98 -10.99 1.24
N VAL A 45 -4.45 -9.78 1.56
CA VAL A 45 -4.72 -8.75 0.54
C VAL A 45 -3.44 -8.29 -0.13
N PHE A 46 -2.40 -7.97 0.65
CA PHE A 46 -1.13 -7.51 0.06
C PHE A 46 -0.35 -8.65 -0.58
N GLY A 47 -0.48 -9.89 -0.08
CA GLY A 47 0.03 -11.07 -0.78
C GLY A 47 -0.64 -11.27 -2.14
N ALA A 48 -1.97 -11.20 -2.20
CA ALA A 48 -2.72 -11.31 -3.45
C ALA A 48 -2.36 -10.20 -4.45
N MET A 49 -2.11 -8.98 -3.95
CA MET A 49 -1.68 -7.85 -4.76
C MET A 49 -0.30 -8.06 -5.43
N ILE A 50 0.50 -9.02 -4.97
CA ILE A 50 1.75 -9.45 -5.62
C ILE A 50 1.49 -10.68 -6.47
N LEU A 51 0.85 -11.72 -5.91
CA LEU A 51 0.71 -13.03 -6.56
C LEU A 51 -0.18 -13.00 -7.80
N VAL A 52 -1.26 -12.22 -7.79
CA VAL A 52 -2.19 -12.15 -8.94
C VAL A 52 -1.51 -11.50 -10.15
N PRO A 53 -0.88 -10.31 -10.04
CA PRO A 53 -0.10 -9.77 -11.16
C PRO A 53 1.08 -10.66 -11.56
N ALA A 54 1.79 -11.27 -10.61
CA ALA A 54 2.91 -12.14 -10.91
C ALA A 54 2.49 -13.33 -11.81
N ALA A 55 1.33 -13.94 -11.53
CA ALA A 55 0.79 -15.01 -12.36
C ALA A 55 0.43 -14.56 -13.79
N GLN A 56 0.02 -13.30 -13.96
CA GLN A 56 -0.29 -12.72 -15.28
C GLN A 56 0.94 -12.30 -16.07
N LEU A 57 2.07 -12.09 -15.39
CA LEU A 57 3.29 -11.50 -15.95
C LEU A 57 4.40 -12.53 -16.24
N LEU A 58 4.09 -13.84 -16.21
CA LEU A 58 5.08 -14.88 -16.48
C LEU A 58 5.71 -14.73 -17.87
N ASP A 59 4.93 -14.28 -18.86
CA ASP A 59 5.41 -14.04 -20.23
C ASP A 59 6.00 -12.63 -20.44
N ASN A 60 5.96 -11.77 -19.40
CA ASN A 60 6.51 -10.41 -19.45
C ASN A 60 7.56 -10.22 -18.34
N PRO A 61 8.80 -10.66 -18.57
CA PRO A 61 9.85 -10.67 -17.55
C PRO A 61 10.22 -9.26 -17.08
N PHE A 62 10.03 -8.24 -17.91
CA PHE A 62 10.34 -6.86 -17.54
C PHE A 62 9.38 -6.32 -16.48
N ASN A 63 8.07 -6.47 -16.70
CA ASN A 63 7.06 -6.03 -15.74
C ASN A 63 7.07 -6.90 -14.47
N LEU A 64 7.33 -8.20 -14.61
CA LEU A 64 7.55 -9.09 -13.47
C LEU A 64 8.77 -8.69 -12.65
N GLY A 65 9.87 -8.32 -13.31
CA GLY A 65 11.07 -7.79 -12.67
C GLY A 65 10.79 -6.50 -11.90
N ALA A 66 10.01 -5.58 -12.47
CA ALA A 66 9.60 -4.35 -11.79
C ALA A 66 8.77 -4.64 -10.53
N LEU A 67 7.82 -5.60 -10.60
CA LEU A 67 7.05 -6.06 -9.44
C LEU A 67 7.95 -6.65 -8.35
N ALA A 68 8.90 -7.50 -8.74
CA ALA A 68 9.83 -8.15 -7.83
C ALA A 68 10.74 -7.15 -7.13
N ILE A 69 11.32 -6.22 -7.88
CA ILE A 69 12.17 -5.14 -7.35
C ILE A 69 11.36 -4.27 -6.38
N GLY A 70 10.16 -3.83 -6.77
CA GLY A 70 9.28 -3.06 -5.91
C GLY A 70 9.01 -3.81 -4.61
N THR A 71 8.65 -5.08 -4.70
CA THR A 71 8.39 -5.95 -3.55
C THR A 71 9.59 -6.05 -2.62
N ALA A 72 10.80 -6.27 -3.16
CA ALA A 72 12.03 -6.35 -2.38
C ALA A 72 12.32 -5.04 -1.62
N PHE A 73 12.18 -3.89 -2.30
CA PHE A 73 12.34 -2.58 -1.65
C PHE A 73 11.27 -2.33 -0.58
N GLY A 74 10.01 -2.68 -0.86
CA GLY A 74 8.92 -2.57 0.09
C GLY A 74 9.16 -3.39 1.36
N ILE A 75 9.61 -4.63 1.20
CA ILE A 75 10.02 -5.54 2.29
C ILE A 75 11.14 -4.89 3.11
N GLY A 76 12.21 -4.43 2.46
CA GLY A 76 13.33 -3.78 3.16
C GLY A 76 12.87 -2.56 3.98
N TRP A 77 11.99 -1.74 3.41
CA TRP A 77 11.42 -0.58 4.09
C TRP A 77 10.50 -0.98 5.26
N SER A 78 9.78 -2.09 5.14
CA SER A 78 8.93 -2.63 6.20
C SER A 78 9.74 -3.15 7.38
N VAL A 79 10.88 -3.81 7.16
CA VAL A 79 11.80 -4.20 8.24
C VAL A 79 12.24 -2.98 9.04
N TRP A 80 12.60 -1.89 8.37
CA TRP A 80 12.96 -0.65 9.05
C TRP A 80 11.78 0.00 9.77
N GLY A 81 10.58 -0.05 9.17
CA GLY A 81 9.34 0.43 9.77
C GLY A 81 8.98 -0.34 11.05
N LEU A 82 9.08 -1.66 11.04
CA LEU A 82 8.82 -2.53 12.19
C LEU A 82 9.81 -2.27 13.33
N LYS A 83 11.10 -2.09 13.03
CA LYS A 83 12.12 -1.71 14.03
C LYS A 83 11.79 -0.40 14.76
N ARG A 84 11.12 0.53 14.09
CA ARG A 84 10.69 1.83 14.65
C ARG A 84 9.26 1.83 15.18
N THR A 85 8.58 0.69 15.15
CA THR A 85 7.21 0.59 15.63
C THR A 85 7.23 0.47 17.15
N ARG A 86 6.43 1.29 17.82
CA ARG A 86 6.23 1.17 19.27
C ARG A 86 5.20 0.09 19.53
N PHE A 87 5.63 -1.01 20.14
CA PHE A 87 4.77 -2.09 20.60
C PHE A 87 4.43 -1.88 22.06
N GLU A 88 3.16 -2.03 22.41
CA GLU A 88 2.66 -1.84 23.77
C GLU A 88 1.85 -3.06 24.17
N ASP A 89 2.26 -3.71 25.26
CA ASP A 89 1.48 -4.71 25.97
C ASP A 89 0.94 -4.06 27.25
N THR A 90 -0.38 -3.97 27.34
CA THR A 90 -1.06 -3.30 28.46
C THR A 90 -2.16 -4.21 28.99
N GLN A 91 -2.59 -4.01 30.23
CA GLN A 91 -3.72 -4.76 30.82
C GLN A 91 -5.00 -4.66 29.98
N GLN A 92 -5.18 -3.57 29.23
CA GLN A 92 -6.34 -3.33 28.34
C GLN A 92 -6.19 -4.01 26.97
N GLY A 93 -5.03 -4.61 26.70
CA GLY A 93 -4.70 -5.34 25.48
C GLY A 93 -3.47 -4.81 24.75
N TYR A 94 -3.32 -5.29 23.52
CA TYR A 94 -2.15 -5.05 22.69
C TYR A 94 -2.34 -3.86 21.75
N TYR A 95 -1.39 -2.93 21.76
CA TYR A 95 -1.40 -1.75 20.90
C TYR A 95 -0.09 -1.63 20.14
N PHE A 96 -0.16 -0.95 18.99
CA PHE A 96 1.03 -0.59 18.23
C PHE A 96 0.88 0.80 17.64
N THR A 97 2.00 1.50 17.51
CA THR A 97 2.07 2.81 16.84
C THR A 97 3.12 2.74 15.73
N PRO A 98 2.69 2.73 14.46
CA PRO A 98 3.61 2.68 13.33
C PRO A 98 4.36 4.01 13.15
N PRO A 99 5.55 4.02 12.56
CA PRO A 99 6.20 5.25 12.12
C PRO A 99 5.42 5.87 10.94
N ALA A 100 4.51 6.80 11.25
CA ALA A 100 3.49 7.30 10.33
C ALA A 100 4.02 7.76 8.96
N ARG A 101 5.15 8.48 8.94
CA ARG A 101 5.72 9.01 7.69
C ARG A 101 6.06 7.90 6.68
N LEU A 102 6.52 6.75 7.17
CA LEU A 102 6.92 5.63 6.32
C LEU A 102 5.72 4.93 5.70
N GLY A 103 4.70 4.64 6.52
CA GLY A 103 3.46 4.05 6.04
C GLY A 103 2.72 4.98 5.08
N ILE A 104 2.68 6.28 5.38
CA ILE A 104 2.07 7.28 4.49
C ILE A 104 2.81 7.34 3.16
N LEU A 105 4.15 7.42 3.16
CA LEU A 105 4.94 7.46 1.93
C LEU A 105 4.61 6.26 1.01
N MET A 106 4.67 5.04 1.57
CA MET A 106 4.43 3.81 0.79
C MET A 106 2.99 3.71 0.28
N ALA A 107 2.00 4.18 1.04
CA ALA A 107 0.61 4.24 0.58
C ALA A 107 0.41 5.31 -0.51
N MET A 108 1.01 6.49 -0.32
CA MET A 108 0.84 7.62 -1.23
C MET A 108 1.48 7.38 -2.60
N ILE A 109 2.55 6.58 -2.69
CA ILE A 109 3.13 6.16 -3.98
C ILE A 109 2.09 5.44 -4.85
N LEU A 110 1.39 4.45 -4.28
CA LEU A 110 0.32 3.75 -5.01
C LEU A 110 -0.88 4.65 -5.29
N VAL A 111 -1.28 5.50 -4.34
CA VAL A 111 -2.38 6.46 -4.55
C VAL A 111 -2.07 7.39 -5.71
N ALA A 112 -0.87 7.98 -5.76
CA ALA A 112 -0.44 8.85 -6.85
C ALA A 112 -0.51 8.11 -8.20
N ARG A 113 -0.07 6.85 -8.22
CA ARG A 113 -0.12 6.00 -9.41
C ARG A 113 -1.55 5.69 -9.86
N ILE A 114 -2.46 5.36 -8.94
CA ILE A 114 -3.87 5.12 -9.25
C ILE A 114 -4.56 6.39 -9.75
N LEU A 115 -4.26 7.54 -9.16
CA LEU A 115 -4.79 8.83 -9.63
C LEU A 115 -4.32 9.14 -11.04
N TYR A 116 -3.03 8.90 -11.34
CA TYR A 116 -2.50 9.07 -12.69
C TYR A 116 -3.25 8.19 -13.71
N LEU A 117 -3.40 6.90 -13.41
CA LEU A 117 -4.18 5.97 -14.27
C LEU A 117 -5.64 6.43 -14.45
N GLY A 118 -6.27 6.96 -13.40
CA GLY A 118 -7.61 7.53 -13.48
C GLY A 118 -7.69 8.75 -14.41
N VAL A 119 -6.69 9.63 -14.35
CA VAL A 119 -6.59 10.79 -15.26
C VAL A 119 -6.37 10.33 -16.70
N GLU A 120 -5.54 9.32 -16.93
CA GLU A 120 -5.28 8.77 -18.27
C GLU A 120 -6.54 8.14 -18.88
N ILE A 121 -7.24 7.29 -18.12
CA ILE A 121 -8.52 6.69 -18.55
C ILE A 121 -9.53 7.79 -18.90
N TYR A 122 -9.62 8.82 -18.05
CA TYR A 122 -10.52 9.95 -18.28
C TYR A 122 -10.13 10.76 -19.53
N ALA A 123 -8.85 11.07 -19.70
CA ALA A 123 -8.35 11.83 -20.85
C ALA A 123 -8.50 11.08 -22.18
N ASN A 124 -8.57 9.74 -22.13
CA ASN A 124 -8.76 8.87 -23.29
C ASN A 124 -10.22 8.48 -23.53
N GLN A 125 -11.15 8.95 -22.68
CA GLN A 125 -12.57 8.68 -22.84
C GLN A 125 -13.09 9.21 -24.18
N GLY A 126 -13.81 8.36 -24.93
CA GLY A 126 -14.38 8.72 -26.24
C GLY A 126 -13.40 8.70 -27.41
N LYS A 127 -12.10 8.41 -27.18
CA LYS A 127 -11.07 8.35 -28.24
C LYS A 127 -10.91 6.96 -28.89
N GLY A 128 -11.70 5.96 -28.48
CA GLY A 128 -11.57 4.58 -28.95
C GLY A 128 -10.30 3.85 -28.50
N ILE A 129 -9.51 4.47 -27.60
CA ILE A 129 -8.29 3.87 -27.03
C ILE A 129 -8.71 2.90 -25.91
N PRO A 130 -8.24 1.64 -25.92
CA PRO A 130 -8.53 0.69 -24.85
C PRO A 130 -8.04 1.21 -23.49
N ALA A 131 -8.79 0.93 -22.42
CA ALA A 131 -8.35 1.28 -21.08
C ALA A 131 -7.09 0.49 -20.72
N PRO A 132 -6.03 1.15 -20.19
CA PRO A 132 -4.80 0.46 -19.80
C PRO A 132 -5.08 -0.55 -18.69
N ARG A 133 -4.48 -1.75 -18.78
CA ARG A 133 -4.53 -2.72 -17.69
C ARG A 133 -3.44 -2.36 -16.68
N LEU A 134 -3.70 -2.68 -15.41
CA LEU A 134 -2.74 -2.41 -14.33
C LEU A 134 -1.37 -3.05 -14.59
N THR A 135 -1.34 -4.22 -15.23
CA THR A 135 -0.14 -5.02 -15.52
C THR A 135 0.63 -4.56 -16.74
N ASP A 136 0.10 -3.62 -17.54
CA ASP A 136 0.73 -3.24 -18.81
C ASP A 136 1.97 -2.37 -18.57
N GLU A 137 1.99 -1.58 -17.48
CA GLU A 137 3.07 -0.64 -17.21
C GLU A 137 4.01 -1.11 -16.08
N PRO A 138 5.34 -1.14 -16.31
CA PRO A 138 6.34 -1.55 -15.31
C PRO A 138 6.32 -0.65 -14.08
N LEU A 139 6.08 0.65 -14.24
CA LEU A 139 5.99 1.59 -13.12
C LEU A 139 4.80 1.27 -12.21
N THR A 140 3.66 0.86 -12.76
CA THR A 140 2.52 0.39 -11.94
C THR A 140 2.91 -0.84 -11.13
N MET A 141 3.60 -1.79 -11.75
CA MET A 141 4.08 -3.00 -11.08
C MET A 141 5.10 -2.70 -9.99
N LEU A 142 6.01 -1.76 -10.22
CA LEU A 142 6.95 -1.27 -9.22
C LEU A 142 6.23 -0.65 -8.02
N CYS A 143 5.29 0.28 -8.26
CA CYS A 143 4.49 0.90 -7.21
C CYS A 143 3.65 -0.12 -6.43
N ALA A 144 3.02 -1.05 -7.14
CA ALA A 144 2.22 -2.11 -6.54
C ALA A 144 3.08 -3.02 -5.64
N GLY A 145 4.21 -3.50 -6.15
CA GLY A 145 5.16 -4.31 -5.41
C GLY A 145 5.70 -3.58 -4.18
N LEU A 146 6.08 -2.31 -4.32
CA LEU A 146 6.60 -1.49 -3.21
C LEU A 146 5.58 -1.40 -2.06
N THR A 147 4.34 -1.02 -2.37
CA THR A 147 3.29 -0.86 -1.37
C THR A 147 2.88 -2.21 -0.77
N ALA A 148 2.71 -3.23 -1.60
CA ALA A 148 2.31 -4.56 -1.15
C ALA A 148 3.40 -5.26 -0.33
N GLY A 149 4.66 -5.19 -0.75
CA GLY A 149 5.80 -5.70 0.00
C GLY A 149 5.93 -5.03 1.37
N TYR A 150 5.74 -3.70 1.41
CA TYR A 150 5.77 -2.96 2.67
C TYR A 150 4.67 -3.43 3.63
N PHE A 151 3.40 -3.29 3.24
CA PHE A 151 2.29 -3.56 4.14
C PHE A 151 2.06 -5.06 4.39
N GLY A 152 2.41 -5.92 3.43
CA GLY A 152 2.36 -7.37 3.58
C GLY A 152 3.34 -7.85 4.65
N LEU A 153 4.62 -7.47 4.54
CA LEU A 153 5.61 -7.82 5.56
C LEU A 153 5.29 -7.14 6.90
N TYR A 154 4.79 -5.90 6.88
CA TYR A 154 4.43 -5.19 8.10
C TYR A 154 3.34 -5.96 8.86
N SER A 155 2.29 -6.40 8.15
CA SER A 155 1.20 -7.21 8.70
C SER A 155 1.70 -8.56 9.23
N ALA A 156 2.61 -9.22 8.51
CA ALA A 156 3.24 -10.47 8.96
C ALA A 156 4.09 -10.25 10.23
N GLY A 157 4.81 -9.12 10.32
CA GLY A 157 5.58 -8.72 11.49
C GLY A 157 4.70 -8.52 12.73
N LEU A 158 3.53 -7.89 12.56
CA LEU A 158 2.55 -7.73 13.64
C LEU A 158 2.01 -9.10 14.11
N LEU A 159 1.75 -10.03 13.20
CA LEU A 159 1.36 -11.41 13.57
C LEU A 159 2.47 -12.13 14.32
N ARG A 160 3.73 -12.00 13.87
CA ARG A 160 4.89 -12.58 14.56
C ARG A 160 5.02 -12.05 15.98
N TRP A 161 4.93 -10.74 16.16
CA TRP A 161 4.94 -10.11 17.48
C TRP A 161 3.81 -10.64 18.36
N ARG A 162 2.58 -10.71 17.83
CA ARG A 162 1.42 -11.25 18.57
C ARG A 162 1.61 -12.70 19.02
N ARG A 163 2.24 -13.54 18.21
CA ARG A 163 2.57 -14.92 18.57
C ARG A 163 3.67 -14.99 19.63
N GLN A 164 4.68 -14.14 19.54
CA GLN A 164 5.76 -14.09 20.53
C GLN A 164 5.25 -13.70 21.92
N VAL A 165 4.40 -12.68 21.99
CA VAL A 165 3.82 -12.25 23.27
C VAL A 165 2.92 -13.35 23.85
N ARG A 166 2.12 -14.01 23.01
CA ARG A 166 1.28 -15.13 23.49
C ARG A 166 2.12 -16.28 24.07
N LYS A 167 3.20 -16.67 23.38
CA LYS A 167 4.12 -17.71 23.87
C LYS A 167 4.78 -17.34 25.20
N ALA A 168 5.13 -16.07 25.40
CA ALA A 168 5.72 -15.61 26.65
C ALA A 168 4.74 -15.72 27.83
N ILE A 169 3.44 -15.51 27.58
CA ILE A 169 2.38 -15.72 28.58
C ILE A 169 2.19 -17.20 28.88
N ASP A 170 2.17 -18.06 27.85
CA ASP A 170 1.94 -19.49 28.03
C ASP A 170 3.12 -20.20 28.76
N LEU A 171 4.30 -19.56 28.83
CA LEU A 171 5.51 -20.06 29.50
C LEU A 171 5.75 -19.49 30.91
N ALA A 172 4.97 -18.49 31.33
CA ALA A 172 5.06 -17.83 32.62
C ALA A 172 4.07 -18.44 33.62
#